data_AF-A0A661IUH1-F1
#
_entry.id   AF-A0A661IUH1-F1
#
_cell.length_a   1.000
_cell.length_b   1.000
_cell.length_c   1.000
_cell.angle_alpha   90.00
_cell.angle_beta   90.00
_cell.angle_gamma   90.00
#
_symmetry.space_group_name_H-M   'P 1'
#
loop_
_entity.id
_entity.type
_entity.pdbx_description
1 polymer ?
#
loop_
_entity_poly.entity_id
_entity_poly.type
_entity_poly.pdbx_seq_one_letter_code
_entity_poly.pdbx_strand_id
1 'polypeptide(L)'
;GRAALIRPWIFRDTASVLGGGDIPPPPDPPAVLENYLGFLLDLCPHQWLLERFMGFCFWFFQNWDFALYMWRKVRKERELEGAFQKALELVREAGPMIPYPVRPFLFK
;
A
#
# COMPACT_ATOMS: atom_id res chain seq x y z
N GLY A 1 12.15 -8.18 0.67
CA GLY A 1 11.20 -9.28 0.93
C GLY A 1 9.77 -8.76 1.00
N ARG A 2 8.77 -9.59 1.35
CA ARG A 2 7.33 -9.22 1.35
C ARG A 2 6.98 -7.98 2.20
N ALA A 3 7.71 -7.71 3.28
CA ALA A 3 7.50 -6.52 4.09
C ALA A 3 7.65 -5.20 3.29
N ALA A 4 8.51 -5.18 2.27
CA ALA A 4 8.67 -4.02 1.38
C ALA A 4 7.48 -3.80 0.45
N LEU A 5 6.69 -4.84 0.16
CA LEU A 5 5.45 -4.71 -0.62
C LEU A 5 4.34 -4.07 0.24
N ILE A 6 4.35 -4.34 1.55
CA ILE A 6 3.39 -3.77 2.50
C ILE A 6 3.80 -2.33 2.87
N ARG A 7 5.09 -2.11 3.14
CA ARG A 7 5.68 -0.80 3.48
C ARG A 7 6.83 -0.47 2.53
N PRO A 8 6.56 0.19 1.39
CA PRO A 8 7.62 0.60 0.47
C PRO A 8 8.68 1.49 1.13
N TRP A 9 8.30 2.24 2.17
CA TRP A 9 9.21 3.09 2.95
C TRP A 9 10.07 2.32 3.97
N ILE A 10 10.01 0.98 4.03
CA ILE A 10 10.83 0.18 4.95
C ILE A 10 12.33 0.44 4.79
N PHE A 11 12.78 0.78 3.58
CA PHE A 11 14.19 1.10 3.33
C PHE A 11 14.62 2.39 4.03
N ARG A 12 13.76 3.42 4.04
CA ARG A 12 13.96 4.66 4.80
C ARG A 12 14.05 4.35 6.29
N ASP A 13 13.11 3.55 6.80
CA ASP A 13 13.05 3.20 8.22
C ASP A 13 14.29 2.41 8.65
N THR A 14 14.71 1.44 7.82
CA THR A 14 15.92 0.63 8.05
C THR A 14 17.16 1.51 8.07
N ALA A 15 17.29 2.43 7.11
CA ALA A 15 18.43 3.35 7.06
C ALA A 15 18.49 4.25 8.31
N SER A 16 17.36 4.76 8.79
CA SER A 16 17.28 5.56 10.02
C SER A 16 17.82 4.80 11.23
N VAL A 17 17.32 3.57 11.43
CA VAL A 17 17.73 2.72 12.56
C VAL A 17 19.20 2.32 12.49
N LEU A 18 19.69 1.95 11.30
CA LEU A 18 21.11 1.62 11.10
C LEU A 18 22.04 2.83 11.33
N GLY A 19 21.53 4.05 11.15
CA GLY A 19 22.23 5.29 11.48
C GLY A 19 22.15 5.70 12.95
N GLY A 20 21.52 4.90 13.82
CA GLY A 20 21.34 5.19 15.25
C GLY A 20 20.16 6.11 15.57
N GLY A 21 19.27 6.38 14.60
CA GLY A 21 18.04 7.12 14.81
C GLY A 21 16.83 6.22 15.13
N ASP A 22 15.70 6.86 15.42
CA ASP A 22 14.41 6.16 15.59
C ASP A 22 13.74 5.84 14.25
N ILE A 23 12.71 4.98 14.29
CA ILE A 23 11.86 4.73 13.13
C ILE A 23 11.02 5.99 12.86
N PRO A 24 11.12 6.61 11.66
CA PRO A 24 10.32 7.78 11.34
C PRO A 24 8.81 7.46 11.34
N PRO A 25 7.94 8.47 11.53
CA PRO A 25 6.51 8.27 11.39
C PRO A 25 6.17 7.69 10.00
N PRO A 26 5.12 6.86 9.91
CA PRO A 26 4.67 6.36 8.62
C PRO A 26 4.27 7.54 7.71
N PRO A 27 4.55 7.44 6.40
CA PRO A 27 4.09 8.45 5.45
C PRO A 27 2.56 8.48 5.38
N ASP A 28 2.03 9.59 4.89
CA ASP A 28 0.60 9.76 4.65
C ASP A 28 0.09 8.70 3.64
N PRO A 29 -0.91 7.87 3.98
CA PRO A 29 -1.36 6.79 3.11
C PRO A 29 -1.88 7.23 1.74
N PRO A 30 -2.72 8.28 1.61
CA PRO A 30 -3.07 8.87 0.32
C PRO A 30 -1.86 9.22 -0.54
N ALA A 31 -0.86 9.90 0.03
CA ALA A 31 0.35 10.26 -0.70
C ALA A 31 1.12 9.02 -1.22
N VAL A 32 1.13 7.92 -0.47
CA VAL A 32 1.75 6.66 -0.96
C VAL A 32 1.00 6.10 -2.16
N LEU A 33 -0.34 6.10 -2.13
CA LEU A 33 -1.17 5.63 -3.25
C LEU A 33 -0.96 6.51 -4.48
N GLU A 34 -0.98 7.84 -4.31
CA GLU A 34 -0.76 8.83 -5.38
C GLU A 34 0.61 8.63 -6.04
N ASN A 35 1.67 8.54 -5.23
CA ASN A 35 3.02 8.30 -5.73
C ASN A 35 3.12 6.96 -6.48
N TYR A 36 2.53 5.89 -5.94
CA TYR A 36 2.54 4.59 -6.61
C TYR A 36 1.78 4.63 -7.94
N LEU A 37 0.62 5.29 -8.00
CA LEU A 37 -0.13 5.46 -9.24
C LEU A 37 0.69 6.25 -10.28
N GLY A 38 1.36 7.33 -9.87
CA GLY A 38 2.26 8.09 -10.74
C GLY A 38 3.33 7.19 -11.37
N PHE A 39 4.08 6.44 -10.56
CA PHE A 39 5.07 5.49 -11.07
C PHE A 39 4.46 4.42 -11.97
N LEU A 40 3.26 3.96 -11.64
CA LEU A 40 2.59 2.94 -12.42
C LEU A 40 2.20 3.46 -13.82
N LEU A 41 1.67 4.68 -13.90
CA LEU A 41 1.33 5.32 -15.17
C LEU A 41 2.57 5.61 -16.02
N ASP A 42 3.68 5.96 -15.40
CA ASP A 42 4.93 6.28 -16.10
C ASP A 42 5.66 5.05 -16.63
N LEU A 43 5.61 3.93 -15.89
CA LEU A 43 6.49 2.78 -16.12
C LEU A 43 5.77 1.52 -16.62
N CYS A 44 4.46 1.42 -16.46
CA CYS A 44 3.72 0.19 -16.73
C CYS A 44 2.85 0.31 -18.01
N PRO A 45 2.90 -0.70 -18.90
CA PRO A 45 1.98 -0.77 -20.03
C PRO A 45 0.51 -0.68 -19.60
N HIS A 46 -0.30 0.06 -20.38
CA HIS A 46 -1.69 0.37 -20.04
C HIS A 46 -2.53 -0.86 -19.68
N GLN A 47 -2.35 -1.96 -20.41
CA GLN A 47 -3.08 -3.23 -20.21
C GLN A 47 -2.82 -3.91 -18.86
N TRP A 48 -1.78 -3.51 -18.12
CA TRP A 48 -1.41 -4.10 -16.83
C TRP A 48 -1.67 -3.17 -15.65
N LEU A 49 -2.04 -1.91 -15.87
CA LEU A 49 -2.18 -0.91 -14.81
C LEU A 49 -3.14 -1.39 -13.71
N LEU A 50 -4.35 -1.80 -14.08
CA LEU A 50 -5.35 -2.24 -13.12
C LEU A 50 -4.86 -3.45 -12.31
N GLU A 51 -4.32 -4.47 -12.97
CA GLU A 51 -3.84 -5.69 -12.30
C GLU A 51 -2.70 -5.37 -11.32
N ARG A 52 -1.75 -4.52 -11.73
CA ARG A 52 -0.62 -4.10 -10.89
C ARG A 52 -1.06 -3.22 -9.73
N PHE A 53 -2.04 -2.35 -9.94
CA PHE A 53 -2.63 -1.56 -8.87
C PHE A 53 -3.36 -2.45 -7.86
N MET A 54 -4.14 -3.43 -8.32
CA MET A 54 -4.82 -4.41 -7.46
C MET A 54 -3.83 -5.24 -6.63
N GLY A 55 -2.72 -5.65 -7.25
CA GLY A 55 -1.62 -6.34 -6.57
C GLY A 55 -0.97 -5.47 -5.49
N PHE A 56 -0.78 -4.18 -5.76
CA PHE A 56 -0.29 -3.24 -4.76
C PHE A 56 -1.26 -3.07 -3.60
N CYS A 57 -2.55 -2.80 -3.87
CA CYS A 57 -3.56 -2.66 -2.82
C CYS A 57 -3.66 -3.91 -1.93
N PHE A 58 -3.52 -5.12 -2.50
CA PHE A 58 -3.49 -6.37 -1.74
C PHE A 58 -2.41 -6.37 -0.65
N TRP A 59 -1.21 -5.86 -0.97
CA TRP A 59 -0.12 -5.78 -0.01
C TRP A 59 -0.22 -4.56 0.89
N PHE A 60 -0.50 -3.39 0.32
CA PHE A 60 -0.51 -2.12 1.03
C PHE A 60 -1.58 -2.09 2.13
N PHE A 61 -2.76 -2.66 1.90
CA PHE A 61 -3.81 -2.68 2.92
C PHE A 61 -3.49 -3.58 4.11
N GLN A 62 -2.46 -4.43 4.06
CA GLN A 62 -2.01 -5.22 5.21
C GLN A 62 -1.37 -4.34 6.32
N ASN A 63 -1.30 -3.03 6.12
CA ASN A 63 -1.01 -2.10 7.21
C ASN A 63 -2.18 -1.92 8.19
N TRP A 64 -3.38 -2.47 7.93
CA TRP A 64 -4.57 -2.35 8.80
C TRP A 64 -5.23 -3.71 9.09
N ASP A 65 -5.95 -3.82 10.21
CA ASP A 65 -6.60 -5.07 10.64
C ASP A 65 -7.66 -5.57 9.64
N PHE A 66 -8.34 -4.65 8.95
CA PHE A 66 -9.39 -4.95 7.97
C PHE A 66 -8.87 -5.02 6.52
N ALA A 67 -7.59 -5.32 6.34
CA ALA A 67 -6.90 -5.37 5.04
C ALA A 67 -7.69 -6.09 3.94
N LEU A 68 -8.21 -7.28 4.25
CA LEU A 68 -8.94 -8.09 3.29
C LEU A 68 -10.28 -7.46 2.88
N TYR A 69 -10.98 -6.84 3.83
CA TYR A 69 -12.22 -6.13 3.54
C TYR A 69 -11.94 -4.95 2.60
N MET A 70 -10.91 -4.15 2.90
CA MET A 70 -10.50 -3.02 2.06
C MET A 70 -10.15 -3.49 0.64
N TRP A 71 -9.33 -4.54 0.52
CA TRP A 71 -8.95 -5.08 -0.79
C TRP A 71 -10.14 -5.60 -1.58
N ARG A 72 -11.07 -6.32 -0.93
CA ARG A 72 -12.30 -6.81 -1.57
C ARG A 72 -13.20 -5.68 -2.04
N LYS A 73 -13.19 -4.52 -1.39
CA LYS A 73 -13.95 -3.33 -1.83
C LYS A 73 -13.32 -2.75 -3.09
N VAL A 74 -12.01 -2.54 -3.11
CA VAL A 74 -11.29 -2.04 -4.30
C VAL A 74 -11.44 -3.01 -5.47
N ARG A 75 -11.31 -4.32 -5.25
CA ARG A 75 -11.39 -5.36 -6.30
C ARG A 75 -12.74 -5.41 -7.05
N LYS A 76 -13.80 -4.78 -6.53
CA LYS A 76 -15.08 -4.68 -7.24
C LYS A 76 -15.03 -3.69 -8.40
N GLU A 77 -14.10 -2.76 -8.36
CA GLU A 77 -13.89 -1.76 -9.40
C GLU A 77 -13.26 -2.43 -10.64
N ARG A 78 -13.78 -2.07 -11.82
CA ARG A 78 -13.34 -2.62 -13.11
C ARG A 78 -12.37 -1.72 -13.87
N GLU A 79 -12.23 -0.49 -13.41
CA GLU A 79 -11.40 0.55 -14.02
C GLU A 79 -10.38 1.07 -13.00
N LEU A 80 -9.20 1.47 -13.50
CA LEU A 80 -8.10 1.94 -12.66
C LEU A 80 -8.51 3.15 -11.80
N GLU A 81 -9.18 4.12 -12.41
CA GLU A 81 -9.62 5.34 -11.72
C GLU A 81 -10.58 5.04 -10.56
N GLY A 82 -11.59 4.19 -10.80
CA GLY A 82 -12.53 3.75 -9.77
C GLY A 82 -11.82 3.01 -8.63
N ALA A 83 -10.89 2.11 -8.97
CA ALA A 83 -10.10 1.38 -7.99
C ALA A 83 -9.25 2.34 -7.13
N PHE A 84 -8.63 3.34 -7.76
CA PHE A 84 -7.82 4.33 -7.06
C PHE A 84 -8.64 5.21 -6.13
N GLN A 85 -9.78 5.75 -6.59
CA GLN A 85 -10.65 6.56 -5.75
C GLN A 85 -11.19 5.77 -4.55
N LYS A 86 -11.59 4.50 -4.78
CA LYS A 86 -12.03 3.63 -3.70
C LYS A 86 -10.90 3.35 -2.71
N ALA A 87 -9.67 3.15 -3.17
CA ALA A 87 -8.52 2.97 -2.30
C ALA A 87 -8.25 4.21 -1.43
N LEU A 88 -8.33 5.42 -2.01
CA LEU A 88 -8.16 6.68 -1.28
C LEU A 88 -9.20 6.87 -0.17
N GLU A 89 -10.48 6.63 -0.48
CA GLU A 89 -11.57 6.65 0.50
C GLU A 89 -11.27 5.72 1.69
N LEU A 90 -10.93 4.46 1.39
CA LEU A 90 -10.70 3.45 2.42
C LEU A 90 -9.52 3.80 3.32
N VAL A 91 -8.39 4.29 2.78
CA VAL A 91 -7.21 4.59 3.62
C VAL A 91 -7.38 5.85 4.46
N ARG A 92 -8.24 6.79 4.04
CA ARG A 92 -8.60 7.96 4.84
C ARG A 92 -9.45 7.56 6.05
N GLU A 93 -10.24 6.51 5.94
CA GLU A 93 -11.12 6.01 6.99
C GLU A 93 -10.49 4.90 7.86
N ALA A 94 -9.37 4.31 7.42
CA ALA A 94 -8.81 3.09 8.02
C ALA A 94 -8.22 3.25 9.43
N GLY A 95 -8.02 4.49 9.90
CA GLY A 95 -7.38 4.76 11.19
C GLY A 95 -5.88 4.45 11.18
N PRO A 96 -5.25 4.25 12.37
CA PRO A 96 -3.81 4.06 12.47
C PRO A 96 -3.35 2.73 11.87
N MET A 97 -2.16 2.73 11.27
CA MET A 97 -1.52 1.51 10.80
C MET A 97 -1.05 0.65 11.99
N ILE A 98 -1.03 -0.68 11.80
CA ILE A 98 -0.44 -1.64 12.72
C ILE A 98 1.03 -1.26 12.98
N PRO A 99 1.57 -1.31 14.20
CA PRO A 99 2.99 -1.02 14.44
C PRO A 99 3.93 -2.09 13.84
N TYR A 100 5.24 -1.83 13.85
CA TYR A 100 6.22 -2.88 13.53
C TYR A 100 6.24 -4.00 14.59
N PRO A 101 6.68 -5.23 14.24
CA PRO A 101 7.05 -5.69 12.91
C PRO A 101 5.83 -6.03 12.04
N VAL A 102 5.91 -5.75 10.74
CA VAL A 102 4.89 -6.16 9.78
C VAL A 102 4.91 -7.67 9.62
N ARG A 103 3.74 -8.31 9.70
CA ARG A 103 3.58 -9.75 9.47
C ARG A 103 2.74 -9.97 8.21
N PRO A 104 3.37 -10.25 7.05
CA PRO A 104 2.63 -10.56 5.84
C PRO A 104 1.78 -11.81 6.05
N PHE A 105 0.47 -11.71 5.84
CA PHE A 105 -0.36 -12.90 5.76
C PHE A 105 -0.53 -13.29 4.30
N LEU A 106 -0.30 -14.57 4.01
CA LEU A 106 -0.62 -15.17 2.72
C LEU A 106 -1.90 -15.98 2.90
N PHE A 107 -2.79 -15.92 1.91
CA PHE A 107 -3.81 -16.95 1.78
C PHE A 107 -3.11 -18.31 1.61
N LYS A 108 -3.51 -19.27 2.44
CA LYS A 108 -3.25 -20.69 2.21
C LYS A 108 -4.34 -21.21 1.28
#